data_AF-A0A5R8ML02-F1
#
_entry.id   AF-A0A5R8ML02-F1
#
_cell.length_a   1.000
_cell.length_b   1.000
_cell.length_c   1.000
_cell.angle_alpha   90.00
_cell.angle_beta   90.00
_cell.angle_gamma   90.00
#
_symmetry.space_group_name_H-M   'P 1'
#
loop_
_entity.id
_entity.type
_entity.pdbx_description
1 polymer ?
#
loop_
_entity_poly.entity_id
_entity_poly.type
_entity_poly.pdbx_seq_one_letter_code
_entity_poly.pdbx_strand_id
1 'polypeptide(L)'
;MIKKLLGKTPVKVWVIKQIDQDVLHLCGQAELDHDARRTRVLAELARGEYRGPVCMAGGGLVFNARLFAALPPLDELTLTDDGQAYWQDRRWRVSQVPQRCWGFDGPLIAEPIRHVGGSGLVSSEDVSGIRSRIDRDTPTPPGTVSFRADDELETLDPFDTHDSPRAAERRGRHH
;
A
#
# COMPACT_ATOMS: atom_id res chain seq x y z
N MET A 1 -25.81 -29.47 6.83
CA MET A 1 -25.91 -28.16 6.17
C MET A 1 -25.90 -28.37 4.66
N ILE A 2 -27.07 -28.18 4.10
CA ILE A 2 -27.45 -28.52 2.73
C ILE A 2 -27.18 -27.29 1.89
N LYS A 3 -26.46 -27.45 0.77
CA LYS A 3 -26.26 -26.47 -0.31
C LYS A 3 -25.22 -25.33 -0.06
N LYS A 4 -23.92 -25.60 -0.25
CA LYS A 4 -23.17 -24.71 -1.15
C LYS A 4 -23.60 -25.06 -2.57
N LEU A 5 -24.81 -24.62 -2.93
CA LEU A 5 -25.39 -24.80 -4.26
C LEU A 5 -24.51 -24.09 -5.29
N LEU A 6 -23.91 -24.87 -6.18
CA LEU A 6 -23.56 -24.52 -7.57
C LEU A 6 -22.59 -23.35 -7.82
N GLY A 7 -22.02 -22.72 -6.80
CA GLY A 7 -20.91 -21.77 -6.97
C GLY A 7 -19.60 -22.52 -7.21
N LYS A 8 -18.88 -22.21 -8.29
CA LYS A 8 -17.52 -22.75 -8.52
C LYS A 8 -16.60 -22.24 -7.40
N THR A 9 -15.72 -23.10 -6.90
CA THR A 9 -14.74 -22.70 -5.88
C THR A 9 -13.75 -21.70 -6.50
N PRO A 10 -13.65 -20.46 -5.98
CA PRO A 10 -12.72 -19.48 -6.50
C PRO A 10 -11.28 -19.98 -6.44
N VAL A 11 -10.46 -19.53 -7.38
CA VAL A 11 -9.01 -19.70 -7.27
C VAL A 11 -8.49 -18.61 -6.35
N LYS A 12 -7.79 -19.00 -5.29
CA LYS A 12 -7.13 -18.09 -4.37
C LYS A 12 -5.68 -17.95 -4.77
N VAL A 13 -5.17 -16.72 -4.76
CA VAL A 13 -3.82 -16.39 -5.17
C VAL A 13 -3.19 -15.42 -4.19
N TRP A 14 -1.86 -15.42 -4.14
CA TRP A 14 -1.12 -14.25 -3.69
C TRP A 14 -1.10 -13.19 -4.79
N VAL A 15 -1.02 -11.93 -4.40
CA VAL A 15 -1.01 -10.79 -5.34
C VAL A 15 0.33 -10.08 -5.23
N ILE A 16 1.16 -10.25 -6.26
CA ILE A 16 2.48 -9.63 -6.34
C ILE A 16 2.41 -8.45 -7.30
N LYS A 17 2.61 -7.25 -6.77
CA LYS A 17 2.54 -6.00 -7.51
C LYS A 17 3.72 -5.83 -8.47
N GLN A 18 4.91 -6.09 -7.98
CA GLN A 18 6.19 -5.91 -8.66
C GLN A 18 7.19 -6.95 -8.14
N ILE A 19 8.12 -7.36 -9.00
CA ILE A 19 9.22 -8.28 -8.67
C ILE A 19 10.52 -7.55 -8.99
N ASP A 20 11.29 -7.26 -7.94
CA ASP A 20 12.62 -6.68 -8.05
C ASP A 20 13.69 -7.78 -8.02
N GLN A 21 14.97 -7.39 -7.96
CA GLN A 21 16.07 -8.36 -7.97
C GLN A 21 15.95 -9.39 -6.83
N ASP A 22 15.66 -8.95 -5.60
CA ASP A 22 15.57 -9.79 -4.39
C ASP A 22 14.29 -9.56 -3.56
N VAL A 23 13.39 -8.68 -4.00
CA VAL A 23 12.19 -8.27 -3.27
C VAL A 23 10.91 -8.59 -4.04
N LEU A 24 9.92 -9.15 -3.34
CA LEU A 24 8.54 -9.23 -3.81
C LEU A 24 7.71 -8.11 -3.16
N HIS A 25 7.07 -7.30 -3.99
CA HIS A 25 6.11 -6.30 -3.55
C HIS A 25 4.74 -6.97 -3.41
N LEU A 26 4.38 -7.38 -2.19
CA LEU A 26 3.21 -8.21 -1.91
C LEU A 26 2.01 -7.35 -1.47
N CYS A 27 0.88 -7.46 -2.18
CA CYS A 27 -0.39 -6.82 -1.80
C CYS A 27 -1.22 -7.67 -0.82
N GLY A 28 -0.91 -8.97 -0.69
CA GLY A 28 -1.66 -9.94 0.11
C GLY A 28 -2.32 -11.01 -0.75
N GLN A 29 -3.54 -11.41 -0.39
CA GLN A 29 -4.28 -12.48 -1.06
C GLN A 29 -5.49 -11.95 -1.82
N ALA A 30 -5.91 -12.67 -2.85
CA ALA A 30 -7.11 -12.38 -3.62
C ALA A 30 -7.83 -13.65 -4.06
N GLU A 31 -9.09 -13.47 -4.44
CA GLU A 31 -9.91 -14.46 -5.13
C GLU A 31 -10.07 -14.05 -6.61
N LEU A 32 -9.95 -15.01 -7.52
CA LEU A 32 -10.18 -14.81 -8.95
C LEU A 32 -11.60 -15.24 -9.33
N ASP A 33 -12.08 -14.65 -10.43
CA ASP A 33 -13.44 -14.80 -10.98
C ASP A 33 -14.13 -16.14 -10.68
N HIS A 34 -15.26 -16.07 -9.97
CA HIS A 34 -16.10 -17.21 -9.60
C HIS A 34 -16.83 -17.83 -10.78
N ASP A 35 -17.02 -17.09 -11.88
CA ASP A 35 -17.77 -17.57 -13.05
C ASP A 35 -16.89 -18.32 -14.04
N ALA A 36 -15.57 -18.15 -13.99
CA ALA A 36 -14.62 -18.88 -14.82
C ALA A 36 -14.44 -20.35 -14.38
N ARG A 37 -14.13 -21.25 -15.32
CA ARG A 37 -13.79 -22.65 -14.97
C ARG A 37 -12.43 -22.67 -14.26
N ARG A 38 -12.37 -23.18 -13.02
CA ARG A 38 -11.15 -23.29 -12.21
C ARG A 38 -9.93 -23.82 -12.99
N THR A 39 -10.07 -24.94 -13.70
CA THR A 39 -8.97 -25.55 -14.48
C THR A 39 -8.42 -24.61 -15.55
N ARG A 40 -9.29 -23.82 -16.20
CA ARG A 40 -8.89 -22.82 -17.18
C ARG A 40 -8.11 -21.69 -16.52
N VAL A 41 -8.61 -21.17 -15.40
CA VAL A 41 -7.94 -20.11 -14.63
C VAL A 41 -6.54 -20.56 -14.20
N LEU A 42 -6.42 -21.76 -13.63
CA LEU A 42 -5.11 -22.31 -13.22
C LEU A 42 -4.15 -22.48 -14.42
N ALA A 43 -4.64 -22.94 -15.58
CA ALA A 43 -3.84 -23.06 -16.79
C ALA A 43 -3.43 -21.70 -17.39
N GLU A 44 -4.26 -20.67 -17.24
CA GLU A 44 -3.91 -19.29 -17.61
C GLU A 44 -2.89 -18.68 -16.63
N LEU A 45 -3.02 -18.93 -15.33
CA LEU A 45 -2.05 -18.49 -14.31
C LEU A 45 -0.67 -19.12 -14.53
N ALA A 46 -0.62 -20.43 -14.74
CA ALA A 46 0.64 -21.15 -15.00
C ALA A 46 1.39 -20.63 -16.25
N ARG A 47 0.68 -20.03 -17.20
CA ARG A 47 1.24 -19.40 -18.41
C ARG A 47 1.45 -17.89 -18.29
N GLY A 48 1.07 -17.27 -17.17
CA GLY A 48 1.10 -15.80 -17.01
C GLY A 48 0.09 -15.06 -17.91
N GLU A 49 -0.94 -15.74 -18.38
CA GLU A 49 -1.91 -15.25 -19.38
C GLU A 49 -3.23 -14.76 -18.77
N TYR A 50 -3.45 -14.94 -17.48
CA TYR A 50 -4.68 -14.46 -16.84
C TYR A 50 -4.80 -12.93 -16.93
N ARG A 51 -5.96 -12.44 -17.39
CA ARG A 51 -6.25 -10.99 -17.57
C ARG A 51 -7.57 -10.55 -16.92
N GLY A 52 -8.16 -11.41 -16.10
CA GLY A 52 -9.47 -11.19 -15.49
C GLY A 52 -9.45 -10.31 -14.23
N PRO A 53 -10.59 -10.19 -13.54
CA PRO A 53 -10.71 -9.47 -12.28
C PRO A 53 -10.02 -10.20 -11.13
N VAL A 54 -9.33 -9.43 -10.28
CA VAL A 54 -8.67 -9.88 -9.05
C VAL A 54 -9.37 -9.22 -7.87
N CYS A 55 -10.11 -10.02 -7.10
CA CYS A 55 -10.89 -9.55 -5.96
C CYS A 55 -10.03 -9.63 -4.69
N MET A 56 -9.55 -8.50 -4.19
CA MET A 56 -8.67 -8.45 -3.02
C MET A 56 -9.40 -8.92 -1.76
N ALA A 57 -8.71 -9.69 -0.92
CA ALA A 57 -9.26 -10.12 0.36
C ALA A 57 -9.52 -8.92 1.29
N GLY A 58 -10.63 -8.96 2.04
CA GLY A 58 -10.88 -8.04 3.16
C GLY A 58 -11.48 -6.67 2.82
N GLY A 59 -11.76 -6.33 1.55
CA GLY A 59 -12.25 -4.98 1.22
C GLY A 59 -13.14 -4.84 -0.01
N GLY A 60 -13.50 -5.93 -0.71
CA GLY A 60 -14.37 -5.88 -1.89
C GLY A 60 -13.77 -5.14 -3.10
N LEU A 61 -12.49 -4.75 -3.03
CA LEU A 61 -11.80 -4.07 -4.11
C LEU A 61 -11.45 -5.04 -5.22
N VAL A 62 -11.75 -4.65 -6.46
CA VAL A 62 -11.49 -5.44 -7.65
C VAL A 62 -10.54 -4.68 -8.57
N PHE A 63 -9.46 -5.34 -8.97
CA PHE A 63 -8.46 -4.80 -9.88
C PHE A 63 -8.36 -5.66 -11.14
N ASN A 64 -7.88 -5.08 -12.23
CA ASN A 64 -7.52 -5.87 -13.41
C ASN A 64 -6.16 -6.57 -13.18
N ALA A 65 -6.06 -7.85 -13.53
CA ALA A 65 -4.83 -8.63 -13.36
C ALA A 65 -3.59 -8.01 -14.03
N ARG A 66 -3.74 -7.17 -15.06
CA ARG A 66 -2.63 -6.46 -15.71
C ARG A 66 -1.84 -5.54 -14.77
N LEU A 67 -2.43 -5.15 -13.64
CA LEU A 67 -1.78 -4.28 -12.65
C LEU A 67 -0.79 -5.03 -11.75
N PHE A 68 -0.70 -6.35 -11.86
CA PHE A 68 0.13 -7.20 -11.00
C PHE A 68 1.15 -7.96 -11.85
N ALA A 69 2.38 -8.03 -11.34
CA ALA A 69 3.46 -8.78 -11.97
C ALA A 69 3.20 -10.30 -11.95
N ALA A 70 2.61 -10.81 -10.87
CA ALA A 70 2.31 -12.23 -10.73
C ALA A 70 1.14 -12.50 -9.77
N LEU A 71 0.46 -13.62 -10.01
CA LEU A 71 -0.69 -14.10 -9.23
C LEU A 71 -0.52 -15.60 -8.88
N PRO A 72 0.52 -15.99 -8.13
CA PRO A 72 0.74 -17.40 -7.85
C PRO A 72 -0.40 -17.97 -6.98
N PRO A 73 -0.93 -19.15 -7.30
CA PRO A 73 -1.79 -19.91 -6.40
C PRO A 73 -1.24 -19.97 -4.97
N LEU A 74 -2.14 -20.00 -3.97
CA LEU A 74 -1.73 -19.95 -2.56
C LEU A 74 -0.74 -21.06 -2.15
N ASP A 75 -0.82 -22.21 -2.80
CA ASP A 75 0.04 -23.37 -2.57
C ASP A 75 1.42 -23.28 -3.24
N GLU A 76 1.63 -22.32 -4.15
CA GLU A 76 2.92 -22.13 -4.84
C GLU A 76 3.85 -21.14 -4.12
N LEU A 77 3.32 -20.29 -3.24
CA LEU A 77 4.10 -19.32 -2.46
C LEU A 77 3.83 -19.49 -0.98
N THR A 78 4.90 -19.65 -0.20
CA THR A 78 4.83 -19.77 1.27
C THR A 78 5.51 -18.58 1.92
N LEU A 79 4.78 -17.85 2.79
CA LEU A 79 5.38 -16.86 3.67
C LEU A 79 6.02 -17.53 4.88
N THR A 80 7.19 -17.06 5.27
CA THR A 80 7.91 -17.53 6.46
C THR A 80 7.74 -16.55 7.62
N ASP A 81 7.97 -17.04 8.85
CA ASP A 81 7.80 -16.26 10.08
C ASP A 81 8.73 -15.04 10.18
N ASP A 82 9.84 -15.04 9.44
CA ASP A 82 10.81 -13.94 9.39
C ASP A 82 10.50 -12.89 8.30
N GLY A 83 9.28 -12.91 7.74
CA GLY A 83 8.84 -11.93 6.74
C GLY A 83 9.47 -12.12 5.37
N GLN A 84 9.88 -13.35 5.04
CA GLN A 84 10.35 -13.74 3.71
C GLN A 84 9.28 -14.58 3.00
N ALA A 85 9.52 -14.89 1.73
CA ALA A 85 8.70 -15.82 0.96
C ALA A 85 9.57 -16.86 0.25
N TYR A 86 9.08 -18.09 0.16
CA TYR A 86 9.57 -19.10 -0.77
C TYR A 86 8.64 -19.19 -1.97
N TRP A 87 9.18 -18.99 -3.17
CA TRP A 87 8.44 -19.07 -4.43
C TRP A 87 9.42 -19.31 -5.59
N GLN A 88 9.06 -20.20 -6.53
CA GLN A 88 9.90 -20.61 -7.65
C GLN A 88 11.30 -21.10 -7.22
N ASP A 89 11.34 -21.99 -6.22
CA ASP A 89 12.57 -22.56 -5.64
C ASP A 89 13.58 -21.51 -5.14
N ARG A 90 13.09 -20.30 -4.84
CA ARG A 90 13.89 -19.17 -4.41
C ARG A 90 13.30 -18.53 -3.16
N ARG A 91 14.19 -18.01 -2.31
CA ARG A 91 13.83 -17.15 -1.17
C ARG A 91 13.82 -15.68 -1.56
N TRP A 92 12.81 -14.96 -1.11
CA TRP A 92 12.55 -13.57 -1.42
C TRP A 92 12.32 -12.75 -0.16
N ARG A 93 12.83 -11.52 -0.15
CA ARG A 93 12.42 -10.52 0.83
C ARG A 93 11.03 -10.01 0.46
N VAL A 94 10.18 -9.79 1.44
CA VAL A 94 8.82 -9.30 1.19
C VAL A 94 8.73 -7.83 1.60
N SER A 95 8.26 -7.01 0.66
CA SER A 95 7.83 -5.64 0.92
C SER A 95 6.32 -5.58 0.85
N GLN A 96 5.67 -5.16 1.95
CA GLN A 96 4.23 -5.04 2.00
C GLN A 96 3.78 -3.83 1.18
N VAL A 97 2.86 -4.02 0.25
CA VAL A 97 2.30 -2.95 -0.59
C VAL A 97 1.05 -2.40 0.08
N PRO A 98 1.06 -1.14 0.55
CA PRO A 98 -0.12 -0.52 1.13
C PRO A 98 -1.25 -0.41 0.11
N GLN A 99 -2.50 -0.50 0.57
CA GLN A 99 -3.69 -0.46 -0.29
C GLN A 99 -3.74 0.73 -1.26
N ARG A 100 -3.25 1.91 -0.83
CA ARG A 100 -3.19 3.11 -1.69
C ARG A 100 -2.37 2.88 -2.97
N CYS A 101 -1.37 2.00 -2.94
CA CYS A 101 -0.48 1.73 -4.06
C CYS A 101 -0.99 0.60 -4.98
N TRP A 102 -2.06 -0.11 -4.63
CA TRP A 102 -2.54 -1.27 -5.41
C TRP A 102 -2.95 -0.88 -6.84
N GLY A 103 -3.58 0.28 -6.99
CA GLY A 103 -4.00 0.83 -8.28
C GLY A 103 -2.92 1.59 -9.06
N PHE A 104 -1.73 1.79 -8.47
CA PHE A 104 -0.65 2.56 -9.11
C PHE A 104 -0.01 1.76 -10.24
N ASP A 105 0.12 2.34 -11.44
CA ASP A 105 0.68 1.67 -12.64
C ASP A 105 2.19 1.93 -12.81
N GLY A 106 2.81 2.65 -11.88
CA GLY A 106 4.24 2.99 -11.91
C GLY A 106 5.10 2.08 -11.02
N PRO A 107 6.43 2.27 -11.07
CA PRO A 107 7.36 1.49 -10.27
C PRO A 107 7.21 1.78 -8.78
N LEU A 108 7.37 0.74 -7.96
CA LEU A 108 7.44 0.85 -6.52
C LEU A 108 8.88 0.80 -6.04
N ILE A 109 9.15 1.45 -4.91
CA ILE A 109 10.39 1.28 -4.16
C ILE A 109 10.07 0.64 -2.80
N ALA A 110 10.97 -0.22 -2.31
CA ALA A 110 10.85 -0.84 -1.00
C ALA A 110 11.70 -0.09 0.03
N GLU A 111 11.07 0.37 1.09
CA GLU A 111 11.72 1.13 2.16
C GLU A 111 11.63 0.38 3.50
N PRO A 112 12.66 0.45 4.35
CA PRO A 112 12.55 -0.04 5.71
C PRO A 112 11.43 0.67 6.45
N ILE A 113 10.65 -0.09 7.21
CA ILE A 113 9.65 0.46 8.11
C ILE A 113 10.35 1.32 9.19
N ARG A 114 9.93 2.58 9.36
CA ARG A 114 10.58 3.56 10.25
C ARG A 114 9.91 3.79 11.61
N HIS A 115 8.85 3.07 11.94
CA HIS A 115 8.18 3.21 13.24
C HIS A 115 8.78 2.30 14.31
N VAL A 116 8.70 2.72 15.58
CA VAL A 116 9.22 1.97 16.75
C VAL A 116 8.59 0.57 16.79
N GLY A 117 9.43 -0.46 16.76
CA GLY A 117 8.99 -1.87 16.77
C GLY A 117 8.62 -2.45 15.40
N GLY A 118 8.61 -1.65 14.34
CA GLY A 118 8.38 -2.12 12.98
C GLY A 118 9.65 -2.71 12.38
N SER A 119 9.63 -3.99 12.05
CA SER A 119 10.66 -4.63 11.22
C SER A 119 10.06 -5.03 9.87
N GLY A 120 10.85 -4.94 8.81
CA GLY A 120 10.43 -5.30 7.46
C GLY A 120 10.47 -4.16 6.45
N LEU A 121 9.94 -4.43 5.26
CA LEU A 121 9.88 -3.52 4.14
C LEU A 121 8.44 -3.12 3.85
N VAL A 122 8.24 -1.85 3.50
CA VAL A 122 6.99 -1.32 2.98
C VAL A 122 7.24 -0.68 1.62
N SER A 123 6.31 -0.88 0.70
CA SER A 123 6.41 -0.28 -0.64
C SER A 123 5.79 1.11 -0.68
N SER A 124 6.34 1.98 -1.50
CA SER A 124 5.81 3.30 -1.82
C SER A 124 5.93 3.59 -3.32
N GLU A 125 5.10 4.49 -3.85
CA GLU A 125 5.21 4.92 -5.25
C GLU A 125 6.57 5.58 -5.51
N ASP A 126 7.28 5.16 -6.55
CA ASP A 126 8.44 5.90 -7.03
C ASP A 126 7.99 7.13 -7.82
N VAL A 127 8.06 8.28 -7.16
CA VAL A 127 7.74 9.59 -7.73
C VAL A 127 8.97 10.38 -8.16
N SER A 128 10.16 9.77 -8.13
CA SER A 128 11.42 10.45 -8.47
C SER A 128 11.39 11.01 -9.90
N GLY A 129 10.74 10.29 -10.82
CA GLY A 129 10.55 10.70 -12.22
C GLY A 129 9.61 11.91 -12.41
N ILE A 130 8.76 12.26 -11.44
CA ILE A 130 7.84 13.42 -11.57
C ILE A 130 8.63 14.72 -11.66
N ARG A 131 9.74 14.84 -10.92
CA ARG A 131 10.60 16.03 -10.96
C ARG A 131 11.22 16.27 -12.35
N SER A 132 11.39 15.20 -13.15
CA SER A 132 11.95 15.31 -14.51
C SER A 132 10.96 15.85 -15.55
N ARG A 133 9.67 15.86 -15.24
CA ARG A 133 8.58 16.35 -16.11
C ARG A 133 8.12 17.77 -15.78
N ILE A 134 8.68 18.38 -14.73
CA ILE A 134 8.55 19.82 -14.54
C ILE A 134 9.46 20.44 -15.61
N ASP A 135 8.83 21.02 -16.63
CA ASP A 135 9.55 21.74 -17.68
C ASP A 135 10.46 22.77 -16.99
N ARG A 136 11.76 22.78 -17.34
CA ARG A 136 12.72 23.76 -16.81
C ARG A 136 12.35 25.18 -17.22
N ASP A 137 11.52 25.31 -18.25
CA ASP A 137 10.96 26.57 -18.73
C ASP A 137 9.61 26.92 -18.08
N THR A 138 9.11 26.11 -17.14
CA THR A 138 7.95 26.49 -16.31
C THR A 138 8.34 27.76 -15.53
N PRO A 139 7.67 28.90 -15.75
CA PRO A 139 7.98 30.12 -15.01
C PRO A 139 7.85 29.83 -13.52
N THR A 140 8.91 30.07 -12.77
CA THR A 140 8.81 30.08 -11.31
C THR A 140 7.79 31.17 -10.97
N PRO A 141 6.64 30.84 -10.35
CA PRO A 141 5.67 31.88 -10.00
C PRO A 141 6.40 32.91 -9.13
N PRO A 142 6.37 34.20 -9.49
CA PRO A 142 7.00 35.24 -8.69
C PRO A 142 6.23 35.35 -7.37
N GLY A 143 6.73 34.70 -6.33
CA GLY A 143 6.11 34.74 -5.02
C GLY A 143 6.70 33.72 -4.06
N THR A 144 7.18 34.18 -2.91
CA THR A 144 7.48 33.32 -1.78
C THR A 144 6.15 32.82 -1.22
N VAL A 145 5.85 31.53 -1.40
CA VAL A 145 4.71 30.90 -0.72
C VAL A 145 5.15 30.59 0.71
N SER A 146 4.66 31.35 1.69
CA SER A 146 4.81 31.00 3.10
C SER A 146 3.59 30.21 3.55
N PHE A 147 3.78 28.97 3.95
CA PHE A 147 2.76 28.23 4.69
C PHE A 147 2.81 28.70 6.15
N ARG A 148 1.70 29.29 6.61
CA ARG A 148 1.49 29.71 7.99
C ARG A 148 0.48 28.77 8.64
N ALA A 149 0.53 28.68 9.96
CA ALA A 149 -0.45 27.90 10.71
C ALA A 149 -1.84 28.57 10.58
N ASP A 150 -2.90 27.76 10.62
CA ASP A 150 -4.30 28.18 10.39
C ASP A 150 -4.75 29.28 11.37
N ASP A 151 -4.16 29.21 12.56
CA ASP A 151 -4.32 30.06 13.73
C ASP A 151 -3.66 31.46 13.61
N GLU A 152 -2.87 31.73 12.56
CA GLU A 152 -2.33 33.08 12.31
C GLU A 152 -3.32 34.06 11.63
N LEU A 153 -4.48 33.58 11.17
CA LEU A 153 -5.54 34.42 10.57
C LEU A 153 -6.56 34.95 11.59
N GLU A 154 -6.54 34.45 12.83
CA GLU A 154 -7.41 34.94 13.88
C GLU A 154 -6.85 36.25 14.44
N THR A 155 -7.52 37.36 14.10
CA THR A 155 -7.31 38.61 14.83
C THR A 155 -7.92 38.37 16.20
N LEU A 156 -7.09 38.29 17.25
CA LEU A 156 -7.57 38.24 18.64
C LEU A 156 -8.61 39.34 18.83
N ASP A 157 -9.86 38.95 18.98
CA ASP A 157 -10.96 39.88 19.16
C ASP A 157 -10.70 40.61 20.49
N PRO A 158 -10.58 41.95 20.53
CA PRO A 158 -10.25 42.68 21.77
C PRO A 158 -11.30 42.51 22.88
N PHE A 159 -12.42 41.87 22.57
CA PHE A 159 -13.56 41.66 23.46
C PHE A 159 -13.73 40.21 23.91
N ASP A 160 -12.81 39.31 23.57
CA ASP A 160 -12.87 37.93 24.06
C ASP A 160 -12.48 37.87 25.54
N THR A 161 -13.44 38.26 26.37
CA THR A 161 -13.32 38.36 27.82
C THR A 161 -13.85 37.08 28.45
N HIS A 162 -13.30 35.93 28.05
CA HIS A 162 -13.59 34.66 28.71
C HIS A 162 -12.39 33.71 28.66
N ASP A 163 -11.29 34.12 29.29
CA ASP A 163 -10.77 33.36 30.45
C ASP A 163 -9.55 34.06 31.05
N SER A 164 -9.71 34.52 32.30
CA SER A 164 -8.60 34.99 33.10
C SER A 164 -7.69 33.82 33.52
N PRO A 165 -6.37 34.01 33.52
CA PRO A 165 -5.40 32.97 33.81
C PRO A 165 -5.38 32.66 35.31
N ARG A 166 -5.63 31.41 35.70
CA ARG A 166 -5.23 30.93 37.02
C ARG A 166 -3.72 30.65 37.00
N ALA A 167 -2.97 31.70 37.30
CA ALA A 167 -1.59 31.59 37.76
C ALA A 167 -1.59 30.76 39.06
N ALA A 168 -1.16 29.49 38.96
CA ALA A 168 -0.73 28.73 40.12
C ALA A 168 0.80 28.69 40.12
N GLU A 169 1.38 29.58 40.91
CA GLU A 169 2.78 29.54 41.32
C GLU A 169 3.12 28.13 41.87
N ARG A 170 4.09 27.45 41.28
CA ARG A 170 4.93 26.51 42.03
C ARG A 170 6.38 26.93 41.88
N ARG A 171 6.79 27.83 42.77
CA ARG A 171 8.19 28.05 43.13
C ARG A 171 8.79 26.71 43.57
N GLY A 172 9.88 26.31 42.94
CA GLY A 172 10.79 25.34 43.54
C GLY A 172 11.56 26.00 44.70
N ARG A 173 11.80 25.24 45.77
CA ARG A 173 13.03 25.33 46.59
C ARG A 173 13.23 24.08 47.45
N HIS A 174 14.49 23.71 47.50
CA HIS A 174 15.15 22.66 48.28
C HIS A 174 14.84 22.71 49.78
N HIS A 175 14.74 21.54 50.42
CA HIS A 175 15.76 20.98 51.32
C HIS A 175 15.51 19.49 51.55
#